data_AF-A0A2N2CKT4-F1
#
_entry.id   AF-A0A2N2CKT4-F1
#
_cell.length_a   1.000
_cell.length_b   1.000
_cell.length_c   1.000
_cell.angle_alpha   90.00
_cell.angle_beta   90.00
_cell.angle_gamma   90.00
#
_symmetry.space_group_name_H-M   'P 1'
#
loop_
_entity.id
_entity.type
_entity.pdbx_description
1 polymer ?
#
loop_
_entity_poly.entity_id
_entity_poly.type
_entity_poly.pdbx_seq_one_letter_code
_entity_poly.pdbx_strand_id
1 'polypeptide(L)'
;MTAVSVVFAALMAPVTFFMALAILLTGLSTEITAFLLFRNYNTTWKMIGAVAFFPTYAVLWAFVTAQYFTGNAIYRLIGGLSFVVVLCLLIYGLGLLGGFLSEKVIFKRLNNVDESKPRNI
;
A
#
# COMPACT_ATOMS: atom_id res chain seq x y z
N MET A 1 34.55 6.82 -15.10
CA MET A 1 33.07 6.81 -15.08
C MET A 1 32.51 5.45 -14.65
N THR A 2 33.02 4.33 -15.17
CA THR A 2 32.60 2.96 -14.78
C THR A 2 32.76 2.65 -13.29
N ALA A 3 33.87 3.06 -12.65
CA ALA A 3 34.09 2.83 -11.22
C ALA A 3 33.02 3.48 -10.32
N VAL A 4 32.56 4.70 -10.66
CA VAL A 4 31.50 5.39 -9.93
C VAL A 4 30.17 4.64 -10.09
N SER A 5 29.85 4.18 -11.31
CA SER A 5 28.65 3.39 -11.58
C SER A 5 28.63 2.05 -10.83
N VAL A 6 29.79 1.38 -10.72
CA VAL A 6 29.91 0.12 -9.96
C VAL A 6 29.68 0.34 -8.47
N VAL A 7 30.23 1.43 -7.90
CA VAL A 7 29.99 1.78 -6.49
C VAL A 7 28.51 2.10 -6.24
N PHE A 8 27.87 2.87 -7.12
CA PHE A 8 26.43 3.13 -7.01
C PHE A 8 25.60 1.85 -7.14
N ALA A 9 25.93 0.96 -8.08
CA ALA A 9 25.24 -0.32 -8.23
C ALA A 9 25.40 -1.21 -6.99
N ALA A 10 26.61 -1.26 -6.42
CA ALA A 10 26.89 -2.00 -5.20
C ALA A 10 26.13 -1.46 -3.98
N LEU A 11 25.93 -0.13 -3.89
CA LEU A 11 25.13 0.50 -2.85
C LEU A 11 23.62 0.29 -3.06
N MET A 12 23.14 0.26 -4.30
CA MET A 12 21.73 0.08 -4.63
C MET A 12 21.26 -1.39 -4.55
N ALA A 13 22.13 -2.36 -4.82
CA ALA A 13 21.81 -3.78 -4.77
C ALA A 13 21.19 -4.27 -3.44
N PRO A 14 21.73 -3.90 -2.25
CA PRO A 14 21.07 -4.25 -1.00
C PRO A 14 19.73 -3.51 -0.85
N VAL A 15 19.65 -2.23 -1.24
CA VAL A 15 18.40 -1.44 -1.15
C VAL A 15 17.26 -2.09 -1.94
N THR A 16 17.54 -2.56 -3.16
CA THR A 16 16.53 -3.24 -3.99
C THR A 16 16.08 -4.57 -3.39
N PHE A 17 16.99 -5.33 -2.76
CA PHE A 17 16.63 -6.56 -2.05
C PHE A 17 15.67 -6.28 -0.88
N PHE A 18 15.97 -5.29 -0.03
CA PHE A 18 15.10 -4.92 1.08
C PHE A 18 13.77 -4.31 0.61
N MET A 19 13.77 -3.59 -0.51
CA MET A 19 12.54 -3.07 -1.12
C MET A 19 11.63 -4.20 -1.62
N ALA A 20 12.18 -5.20 -2.30
CA ALA A 20 11.43 -6.37 -2.74
C ALA A 20 10.82 -7.13 -1.55
N LEU A 21 11.61 -7.29 -0.47
CA LEU A 21 11.13 -7.89 0.78
C LEU A 21 10.00 -7.08 1.42
N ALA A 22 10.13 -5.74 1.46
CA ALA A 22 9.10 -4.85 1.98
C ALA A 22 7.79 -4.95 1.18
N ILE A 23 7.86 -5.04 -0.15
CA ILE A 23 6.68 -5.21 -1.02
C ILE A 23 6.00 -6.56 -0.74
N LEU A 24 6.78 -7.63 -0.65
CA LEU A 24 6.25 -8.96 -0.34
C LEU A 24 5.55 -8.97 1.02
N LEU A 25 6.19 -8.43 2.05
CA LEU A 25 5.64 -8.36 3.41
C LEU A 25 4.41 -7.46 3.48
N THR A 26 4.37 -6.39 2.67
CA THR A 26 3.20 -5.52 2.55
C THR A 26 1.99 -6.30 2.01
N GLY A 27 2.18 -7.06 0.92
CA GLY A 27 1.12 -7.91 0.36
C GLY A 27 0.62 -8.93 1.37
N LEU A 28 1.54 -9.68 1.98
CA LEU A 28 1.25 -10.71 2.99
C LEU A 28 0.50 -10.12 4.20
N SER A 29 0.96 -8.99 4.73
CA SER A 29 0.32 -8.30 5.86
C SER A 29 -1.09 -7.84 5.51
N THR A 30 -1.28 -7.33 4.29
CA THR A 30 -2.58 -6.87 3.81
C THR A 30 -3.56 -8.02 3.71
N GLU A 31 -3.15 -9.14 3.08
CA GLU A 31 -4.01 -10.34 2.94
C GLU A 31 -4.38 -10.94 4.30
N ILE A 32 -3.41 -11.10 5.21
CA ILE A 32 -3.65 -11.61 6.56
C ILE A 32 -4.65 -10.71 7.30
N THR A 33 -4.41 -9.39 7.28
CA THR A 33 -5.25 -8.41 7.99
C THR A 33 -6.66 -8.43 7.45
N ALA A 34 -6.80 -8.45 6.14
CA ALA A 34 -8.10 -8.36 5.53
C ALA A 34 -8.86 -9.70 5.59
N PHE A 35 -8.17 -10.86 5.60
CA PHE A 35 -8.75 -12.15 5.96
C PHE A 35 -9.25 -12.17 7.41
N LEU A 36 -8.44 -11.67 8.36
CA LEU A 36 -8.78 -11.62 9.78
C LEU A 36 -9.97 -10.69 10.08
N LEU A 37 -9.98 -9.49 9.51
CA LEU A 37 -11.01 -8.47 9.76
C LEU A 37 -12.30 -8.72 8.99
N PHE A 38 -12.22 -9.16 7.73
CA PHE A 38 -13.39 -9.17 6.87
C PHE A 38 -13.98 -10.56 6.65
N ARG A 39 -13.22 -11.66 6.86
CA ARG A 39 -13.56 -13.12 6.85
C ARG A 39 -14.44 -13.65 5.68
N ASN A 40 -15.11 -12.77 4.96
CA ASN A 40 -16.04 -12.97 3.85
C ASN A 40 -16.16 -11.63 3.08
N TYR A 41 -15.45 -11.52 1.96
CA TYR A 41 -15.30 -10.30 1.13
C TYR A 41 -16.48 -10.01 0.19
N ASN A 42 -17.66 -10.56 0.47
CA ASN A 42 -18.80 -10.46 -0.46
C ASN A 42 -19.42 -9.06 -0.57
N THR A 43 -18.95 -8.06 0.18
CA THR A 43 -19.53 -6.72 0.18
C THR A 43 -18.49 -5.70 -0.26
N THR A 44 -18.82 -4.84 -1.23
CA THR A 44 -17.93 -3.83 -1.84
C THR A 44 -17.24 -2.95 -0.80
N TRP A 45 -17.96 -2.56 0.26
CA TRP A 45 -17.42 -1.79 1.38
C TRP A 45 -16.27 -2.49 2.12
N LYS A 46 -16.37 -3.81 2.31
CA LYS A 46 -15.31 -4.60 2.96
C LYS A 46 -14.08 -4.72 2.06
N MET A 47 -14.29 -4.82 0.75
CA MET A 47 -13.20 -4.83 -0.23
C MET A 47 -12.46 -3.48 -0.25
N ILE A 48 -13.18 -2.36 -0.24
CA ILE A 48 -12.58 -1.02 -0.15
C ILE A 48 -11.76 -0.87 1.14
N GLY A 49 -12.31 -1.32 2.28
CA GLY A 49 -11.61 -1.31 3.56
C GLY A 49 -10.31 -2.13 3.56
N ALA A 50 -10.31 -3.28 2.88
CA ALA A 50 -9.15 -4.13 2.71
C ALA A 50 -8.07 -3.50 1.82
N VAL A 51 -8.46 -2.90 0.69
CA VAL A 51 -7.53 -2.27 -0.26
C VAL A 51 -6.82 -1.08 0.39
N ALA A 52 -7.51 -0.34 1.27
CA ALA A 52 -6.92 0.78 2.00
C ALA A 52 -5.78 0.37 2.95
N PHE A 53 -5.71 -0.90 3.38
CA PHE A 53 -4.60 -1.39 4.22
C PHE A 53 -3.29 -1.55 3.45
N PHE A 54 -3.34 -1.78 2.13
CA PHE A 54 -2.14 -1.96 1.33
C PHE A 54 -1.17 -0.76 1.40
N PRO A 55 -1.59 0.49 1.10
CA PRO A 55 -0.69 1.63 1.20
C PRO A 55 -0.24 1.92 2.63
N THR A 56 -1.03 1.57 3.66
CA THR A 56 -0.59 1.71 5.05
C THR A 56 0.54 0.76 5.43
N TYR A 57 0.42 -0.52 5.05
CA TYR A 57 1.48 -1.49 5.29
C TYR A 57 2.72 -1.18 4.47
N ALA A 58 2.56 -0.66 3.25
CA ALA A 58 3.68 -0.23 2.42
C ALA A 58 4.53 0.83 3.13
N VAL A 59 3.88 1.83 3.73
CA VAL A 59 4.58 2.89 4.46
C VAL A 59 5.18 2.38 5.77
N LEU A 60 4.50 1.49 6.49
CA LEU A 60 5.07 0.86 7.69
C LEU A 60 6.35 0.09 7.37
N TRP A 61 6.33 -0.78 6.36
CA TRP A 61 7.50 -1.54 5.95
C TRP A 61 8.63 -0.67 5.39
N ALA A 62 8.29 0.40 4.67
CA ALA A 62 9.25 1.41 4.23
C ALA A 62 9.92 2.12 5.41
N PHE A 63 9.16 2.46 6.46
CA PHE A 63 9.70 3.04 7.69
C PHE A 63 10.62 2.06 8.43
N VAL A 64 10.23 0.79 8.55
CA VAL A 64 11.04 -0.26 9.19
C VAL A 64 12.36 -0.46 8.44
N THR A 65 12.33 -0.54 7.11
CA THR A 65 13.56 -0.64 6.30
C THR A 65 14.40 0.63 6.40
N ALA A 66 13.80 1.82 6.37
CA ALA A 66 14.53 3.07 6.55
C ALA A 66 15.19 3.17 7.94
N GLN A 67 14.52 2.70 9.00
CA GLN A 67 15.08 2.66 10.35
C GLN A 67 16.27 1.70 10.44
N TYR A 68 16.18 0.53 9.80
CA TYR A 68 17.26 -0.45 9.75
C TYR A 68 18.54 0.14 9.11
N PHE A 69 18.39 0.90 8.02
CA PHE A 69 19.54 1.52 7.34
C PHE A 69 20.08 2.77 8.04
N THR A 70 19.22 3.58 8.68
CA THR A 70 19.62 4.87 9.25
C THR A 70 19.88 4.86 10.75
N GLY A 71 19.75 3.70 11.40
CA GLY A 71 20.08 3.56 12.82
C GLY A 71 19.28 4.50 13.72
N ASN A 72 17.97 4.64 13.46
CA ASN A 72 17.05 5.47 14.24
C ASN A 72 17.19 7.00 14.06
N ALA A 73 18.06 7.48 13.16
CA ALA A 73 18.22 8.91 12.89
C ALA A 73 16.94 9.56 12.35
N ILE A 74 16.27 8.89 11.40
CA ILE A 74 14.99 9.34 10.82
C ILE A 74 13.90 9.42 11.89
N TYR A 75 13.86 8.45 12.80
CA TYR A 75 12.85 8.36 13.85
C TYR A 75 12.95 9.52 14.86
N ARG A 76 14.18 9.93 15.19
CA ARG A 76 14.43 11.13 16.02
C ARG A 76 14.10 12.43 15.30
N LEU A 77 14.30 12.50 13.98
CA LEU A 77 14.05 13.72 13.20
C LEU A 77 12.56 14.01 12.99
N ILE A 78 11.76 12.95 12.82
CA ILE A 78 10.37 13.05 12.36
C ILE A 78 9.36 13.11 13.53
N GLY A 79 9.81 12.98 14.77
CA GLY A 79 8.94 13.06 15.96
C GLY A 79 8.46 11.72 16.51
N GLY A 80 9.16 10.63 16.19
CA GLY A 80 8.95 9.30 16.77
C GLY A 80 7.70 8.55 16.29
N LEU A 81 7.27 7.56 17.08
CA LEU A 81 6.19 6.62 16.72
C LEU A 81 4.87 7.33 16.43
N SER A 82 4.59 8.39 17.19
CA SER A 82 3.35 9.16 17.10
C SER A 82 3.14 9.73 15.70
N PHE A 83 4.19 10.25 15.07
CA PHE A 83 4.10 10.76 13.70
C PHE A 83 3.78 9.65 12.70
N VAL A 84 4.45 8.49 12.83
CA VAL A 84 4.24 7.34 11.94
C VAL A 84 2.79 6.85 12.03
N VAL A 85 2.21 6.82 13.24
CA VAL A 85 0.81 6.44 13.45
C VAL A 85 -0.14 7.44 12.80
N VAL A 86 0.07 8.74 12.98
CA VAL A 86 -0.77 9.78 12.34
C VAL A 86 -0.66 9.68 10.82
N LEU A 87 0.54 9.50 10.28
CA LEU A 87 0.75 9.34 8.84
C LEU A 87 0.02 8.10 8.29
N CYS A 88 0.08 6.97 9.00
CA CYS A 88 -0.65 5.77 8.62
C CYS A 88 -2.16 5.98 8.63
N LEU A 89 -2.70 6.68 9.62
CA LEU A 89 -4.13 7.02 9.66
C LEU A 89 -4.55 7.91 8.48
N LEU A 90 -3.74 8.91 8.13
CA LEU A 90 -3.99 9.77 6.97
C LEU A 90 -3.96 8.98 5.66
N ILE A 91 -2.96 8.11 5.48
CA ILE A 91 -2.83 7.27 4.28
C ILE A 91 -3.98 6.28 4.19
N TYR A 92 -4.39 5.68 5.30
CA TYR A 92 -5.56 4.81 5.35
C TYR A 92 -6.82 5.55 4.90
N GLY A 93 -7.03 6.75 5.44
CA GLY A 93 -8.17 7.61 5.08
C GLY A 93 -8.17 7.98 3.60
N LEU A 94 -7.00 8.33 3.04
CA LEU A 94 -6.84 8.57 1.61
C LEU A 94 -7.11 7.31 0.77
N GLY A 95 -6.65 6.14 1.23
CA GLY A 95 -6.91 4.85 0.58
C GLY A 95 -8.40 4.52 0.54
N LEU A 96 -9.11 4.74 1.64
CA LEU A 96 -10.57 4.57 1.71
C LEU A 96 -11.29 5.54 0.76
N LEU A 97 -10.93 6.83 0.79
CA LEU A 97 -11.50 7.84 -0.10
C LEU A 97 -11.29 7.48 -1.57
N GLY A 98 -10.07 7.06 -1.93
CA GLY A 98 -9.74 6.58 -3.28
C GLY A 98 -10.59 5.38 -3.69
N GLY A 99 -10.80 4.42 -2.80
CA GLY A 99 -11.68 3.27 -3.04
C GLY A 99 -13.14 3.66 -3.27
N PHE A 100 -13.68 4.60 -2.47
CA PHE A 100 -15.03 5.12 -2.67
C PHE A 100 -15.22 5.91 -3.97
N LEU A 101 -14.24 6.75 -4.32
CA LEU A 101 -14.22 7.47 -5.59
C LEU A 101 -14.18 6.50 -6.77
N SER A 102 -13.36 5.45 -6.67
CA SER A 102 -13.28 4.39 -7.67
C SER A 102 -14.61 3.66 -7.82
N GLU A 103 -15.25 3.27 -6.73
CA GLU A 103 -16.59 2.66 -6.77
C GLU A 103 -17.59 3.58 -7.46
N LYS A 104 -17.69 4.84 -7.04
CA LYS A 104 -18.69 5.79 -7.56
C LYS A 104 -18.49 6.15 -9.03
N VAL A 105 -17.24 6.26 -9.49
CA VAL A 105 -16.93 6.70 -10.86
C VAL A 105 -16.84 5.53 -11.83
N ILE A 106 -16.20 4.43 -11.44
CA ILE A 106 -15.92 3.30 -12.34
C ILE A 106 -17.09 2.34 -12.39
N PHE A 107 -17.71 1.95 -11.27
CA PHE A 107 -18.89 1.06 -11.32
C PHE A 107 -20.09 1.74 -11.98
N LYS A 108 -20.26 3.06 -11.82
CA LYS A 108 -21.32 3.79 -12.52
C LYS A 108 -21.12 3.79 -14.04
N ARG A 109 -19.87 3.80 -14.51
CA ARG A 109 -19.57 3.65 -15.94
C ARG A 109 -19.75 2.22 -16.43
N LEU A 110 -19.36 1.22 -15.66
CA LEU A 110 -19.51 -0.20 -16.02
C LEU A 110 -20.99 -0.62 -16.11
N ASN A 111 -21.84 -0.21 -15.15
CA ASN A 111 -23.28 -0.51 -15.22
C ASN A 111 -23.96 0.13 -16.43
N ASN A 112 -23.57 1.35 -16.81
CA ASN A 112 -24.10 2.01 -18.02
C ASN A 112 -23.62 1.33 -19.32
N VAL A 113 -22.49 0.62 -19.29
CA VAL A 113 -21.99 -0.13 -20.46
C VAL A 113 -22.72 -1.47 -20.59
N ASP A 114 -23.05 -2.14 -19.49
CA ASP A 114 -23.79 -3.42 -19.54
C ASP A 114 -25.24 -3.27 -20.03
N GLU A 115 -25.89 -2.12 -19.80
CA GLU A 115 -27.21 -1.82 -20.39
C GLU A 115 -27.18 -1.60 -21.91
N SER A 116 -26.00 -1.40 -22.51
CA SER A 116 -25.87 -1.17 -23.96
C SER A 116 -25.77 -2.45 -24.81
N LYS A 117 -25.71 -3.63 -24.17
CA LYS A 117 -25.79 -4.92 -24.86
C LYS A 117 -27.22 -5.45 -24.80
N PRO A 118 -27.94 -5.60 -25.93
CA PRO A 118 -29.20 -6.32 -25.91
C PRO A 118 -28.91 -7.76 -25.46
N ARG A 119 -29.59 -8.18 -24.38
CA ARG A 119 -29.64 -9.59 -23.98
C ARG A 119 -30.37 -10.34 -25.09
N ASN A 120 -29.62 -10.87 -26.04
CA ASN A 120 -30.13 -11.92 -26.91
C ASN A 120 -30.26 -13.17 -26.04
N ILE A 121 -31.49 -13.39 -25.60
CA ILE A 121 -32.00 -14.64 -25.02
C ILE A 121 -32.08 -15.67 -26.16
#